data_AF-A0A5C3LWJ8-F1
#
_entry.id   AF-A0A5C3LWJ8-F1
#
_cell.length_a   1.000
_cell.length_b   1.000
_cell.length_c   1.000
_cell.angle_alpha   90.00
_cell.angle_beta   90.00
_cell.angle_gamma   90.00
#
_symmetry.space_group_name_H-M   'P 1'
#
loop_
_entity.id
_entity.type
_entity.pdbx_description
1 polymer ?
#
loop_
_entity_poly.entity_id
_entity_poly.type
_entity_poly.pdbx_seq_one_letter_code
_entity_poly.pdbx_strand_id
1 'polypeptide(L)'
;MACKASWVLVVRAALEVPLVLLQMLDPGVVLQNASEVLDQGTCTQLPDGATLEIGEMINPETGKITPYEEIWEEEDLEEDARALFIKNAIGSAWYARVGRWQLAMGRMPKDNAFWAWQARRNKVEGSSNEAEDEWTLLYATPGVDRTTVKFLPKNIPEWQEGSAVEWNGELWDVIEKDG
;
A
#
# COMPACT_ATOMS: atom_id res chain seq x y z
N MET A 1 -17.20 -18.13 -1.51
CA MET A 1 -16.19 -18.63 -0.54
C MET A 1 -15.22 -17.48 -0.37
N ALA A 2 -15.30 -16.74 0.74
CA ALA A 2 -14.45 -15.57 0.96
C ALA A 2 -13.09 -16.06 1.46
N CYS A 3 -12.04 -15.86 0.66
CA CYS A 3 -10.68 -16.22 1.05
C CYS A 3 -10.18 -15.16 2.04
N LYS A 4 -9.95 -15.55 3.31
CA LYS A 4 -9.14 -14.76 4.24
C LYS A 4 -7.68 -15.03 3.89
N ALA A 5 -7.06 -14.08 3.22
CA ALA A 5 -5.61 -14.04 3.03
C ALA A 5 -5.12 -12.70 3.58
N SER A 6 -4.08 -12.76 4.40
CA SER A 6 -3.39 -11.58 4.93
C SER A 6 -2.36 -11.15 3.87
N TRP A 7 -2.75 -10.22 3.01
CA TRP A 7 -1.92 -9.78 1.90
C TRP A 7 -0.91 -8.72 2.35
N VAL A 8 0.37 -8.89 2.03
CA VAL A 8 1.34 -7.79 2.07
C VAL A 8 1.27 -7.10 0.71
N LEU A 9 0.65 -5.91 0.68
CA LEU A 9 0.65 -5.08 -0.52
C LEU A 9 2.05 -4.49 -0.73
N VAL A 10 2.93 -5.21 -1.40
CA VAL A 10 4.15 -4.63 -1.98
C VAL A 10 3.74 -3.97 -3.29
N VAL A 11 3.33 -2.71 -3.22
CA VAL A 11 3.08 -1.90 -4.42
C VAL A 11 4.40 -1.67 -5.14
N ARG A 12 4.78 -2.60 -6.04
CA ARG A 12 5.58 -2.24 -7.21
C ARG A 12 4.62 -1.68 -8.22
N ALA A 13 4.24 -0.41 -8.05
CA ALA A 13 3.59 0.30 -9.14
C ALA A 13 4.57 0.27 -10.31
N ALA A 14 4.21 -0.49 -11.35
CA ALA A 14 4.91 -0.48 -12.61
C ALA A 14 4.79 0.94 -13.19
N LEU A 15 5.76 1.80 -12.85
CA LEU A 15 5.95 3.12 -13.45
C LEU A 15 6.51 3.02 -14.89
N GLU A 16 6.37 1.87 -15.55
CA GLU A 16 6.94 1.59 -16.85
C GLU A 16 5.88 1.00 -17.79
N VAL A 17 4.95 1.84 -18.26
CA VAL A 17 4.27 1.58 -19.54
C VAL A 17 4.87 2.57 -20.55
N PRO A 18 5.57 2.09 -21.60
CA PRO A 18 6.31 2.96 -22.51
C PRO A 18 5.38 3.81 -23.38
N LEU A 19 5.73 5.10 -23.49
CA LEU A 19 5.21 6.04 -24.49
C LEU A 19 5.32 5.43 -25.91
N VAL A 20 4.19 5.13 -26.56
CA VAL A 20 4.06 5.12 -28.02
C VAL A 20 2.72 5.78 -28.47
N LEU A 21 2.90 7.04 -28.86
CA LEU A 21 2.22 7.91 -29.82
C LEU A 21 0.93 7.50 -30.61
N LEU A 22 0.00 8.48 -30.64
CA LEU A 22 -0.92 8.94 -31.71
C LEU A 22 -2.06 8.04 -32.22
N GLN A 23 -3.33 8.43 -31.98
CA GLN A 23 -4.19 9.14 -32.96
C GLN A 23 -5.64 9.35 -32.48
N MET A 24 -6.13 10.57 -32.73
CA MET A 24 -7.52 10.96 -33.00
C MET A 24 -8.54 10.88 -31.85
N LEU A 25 -8.81 12.04 -31.26
CA LEU A 25 -9.99 12.27 -30.42
C LEU A 25 -11.25 12.22 -31.27
N ASP A 26 -12.05 11.18 -31.04
CA ASP A 26 -13.43 11.04 -31.55
C ASP A 26 -14.36 11.92 -30.69
N PRO A 27 -15.13 12.86 -31.25
CA PRO A 27 -15.91 13.85 -30.48
C PRO A 27 -17.13 13.30 -29.73
N GLY A 28 -17.21 11.98 -29.52
CA GLY A 28 -18.30 11.30 -28.81
C GLY A 28 -17.94 10.65 -27.48
N VAL A 29 -16.71 10.78 -26.98
CA VAL A 29 -16.26 10.09 -25.76
C VAL A 29 -16.81 10.78 -24.51
N VAL A 30 -17.78 10.15 -23.85
CA VAL A 30 -18.18 10.48 -22.48
C VAL A 30 -17.07 10.01 -21.55
N LEU A 31 -16.31 10.95 -20.99
CA LEU A 31 -15.32 10.66 -19.96
C LEU A 31 -16.06 10.18 -18.70
N GLN A 32 -15.93 8.89 -18.38
CA GLN A 32 -16.52 8.36 -17.15
C GLN A 32 -15.67 8.81 -15.95
N ASN A 33 -16.36 9.23 -14.89
CA ASN A 33 -15.70 9.57 -13.64
C ASN A 33 -15.19 8.28 -12.99
N ALA A 34 -13.87 8.16 -12.81
CA ALA A 34 -13.24 6.97 -12.23
C ALA A 34 -13.81 6.60 -10.84
N SER A 35 -14.31 7.58 -10.08
CA SER A 35 -14.92 7.34 -8.77
C SER A 35 -16.30 6.66 -8.82
N GLU A 36 -16.90 6.55 -10.00
CA GLU A 36 -18.25 6.02 -10.19
C GLU A 36 -18.26 4.65 -10.90
N VAL A 37 -17.09 4.15 -11.30
CA VAL A 37 -16.95 2.86 -11.96
C VAL A 37 -16.54 1.80 -10.95
N LEU A 38 -17.28 0.69 -10.96
CA LEU A 38 -16.94 -0.51 -10.21
C LEU A 38 -15.84 -1.25 -10.98
N ASP A 39 -14.65 -1.31 -10.38
CA ASP A 39 -13.58 -2.17 -10.87
C ASP A 39 -13.96 -3.65 -10.70
N GLN A 40 -13.60 -4.48 -11.68
CA GLN A 40 -13.81 -5.91 -11.67
C GLN A 40 -12.54 -6.62 -12.13
N GLY A 41 -11.93 -7.36 -11.21
CA GLY A 41 -10.80 -8.24 -11.46
C GLY A 41 -11.15 -9.71 -11.23
N THR A 42 -10.47 -10.61 -11.93
CA THR A 42 -10.46 -12.05 -11.66
C THR A 42 -9.05 -12.48 -11.30
N CYS A 43 -8.90 -13.08 -10.11
CA CYS A 43 -7.63 -13.64 -9.66
C CYS A 43 -7.55 -15.14 -9.97
N THR A 44 -6.46 -15.58 -10.60
CA THR A 44 -6.18 -16.99 -10.92
C THR A 44 -4.80 -17.37 -10.41
N GLN A 45 -4.70 -18.50 -9.70
CA GLN A 45 -3.41 -19.04 -9.26
C GLN A 45 -2.62 -19.61 -10.43
N LEU A 46 -1.35 -19.24 -10.54
CA LEU A 46 -0.41 -19.70 -11.55
C LEU A 46 0.39 -20.93 -11.07
N PRO A 47 0.96 -21.75 -11.98
CA PRO A 47 1.68 -22.96 -11.60
C PRO A 47 2.95 -22.75 -10.75
N ASP A 48 3.53 -21.56 -10.80
CA ASP A 48 4.71 -21.15 -10.01
C ASP A 48 4.34 -20.64 -8.61
N GLY A 49 3.05 -20.55 -8.27
CA GLY A 49 2.54 -20.05 -6.99
C GLY A 49 2.22 -18.55 -6.99
N ALA A 50 2.47 -17.83 -8.08
CA ALA A 50 2.01 -16.45 -8.22
C ALA A 50 0.50 -16.38 -8.47
N THR A 51 -0.10 -15.21 -8.23
CA THR A 51 -1.50 -14.94 -8.58
C THR A 51 -1.58 -13.95 -9.73
N LEU A 52 -2.22 -14.34 -10.82
CA LEU A 52 -2.56 -13.47 -11.93
C LEU A 52 -3.91 -12.80 -11.66
N GLU A 53 -3.92 -11.49 -11.59
CA GLU A 53 -5.14 -10.70 -11.61
C GLU A 53 -5.30 -10.03 -12.97
N ILE A 54 -6.46 -10.23 -13.60
CA ILE A 54 -6.83 -9.54 -14.84
C ILE A 54 -8.16 -8.82 -14.63
N GLY A 55 -8.27 -7.61 -15.18
CA GLY A 55 -9.48 -6.83 -15.05
C GLY A 55 -9.54 -5.69 -16.05
N GLU A 56 -10.48 -4.77 -15.83
CA GLU A 56 -10.64 -3.57 -16.63
C GLU A 56 -10.83 -2.37 -15.71
N MET A 57 -10.02 -1.33 -15.90
CA MET A 57 -10.11 -0.11 -15.10
C MET A 57 -10.13 1.14 -16.00
N ILE A 58 -10.65 2.26 -15.50
CA ILE A 58 -10.51 3.53 -16.22
C ILE A 58 -9.04 3.95 -16.16
N ASN A 59 -8.43 4.09 -17.34
CA ASN A 59 -7.13 4.73 -17.47
C ASN A 59 -7.29 6.23 -17.18
N PRO A 60 -6.63 6.77 -16.15
CA PRO A 60 -6.83 8.16 -15.73
C PRO A 60 -6.32 9.19 -16.75
N GLU A 61 -5.36 8.82 -17.61
CA GLU A 61 -4.83 9.72 -18.66
C GLU A 61 -5.79 9.84 -19.84
N THR A 62 -6.52 8.77 -20.16
CA THR A 62 -7.41 8.72 -21.33
C THR A 62 -8.89 8.83 -20.98
N GLY A 63 -9.26 8.59 -19.71
CA GLY A 63 -10.64 8.48 -19.26
C GLY A 63 -11.40 7.28 -19.83
N LYS A 64 -10.70 6.31 -20.43
CA LYS A 64 -11.29 5.13 -21.08
C LYS A 64 -11.04 3.88 -20.26
N ILE A 65 -12.02 2.97 -20.25
CA ILE A 65 -11.84 1.61 -19.74
C ILE A 65 -10.74 0.94 -20.55
N THR A 66 -9.75 0.38 -19.85
CA THR A 66 -8.57 -0.27 -20.41
C THR A 66 -8.34 -1.57 -19.63
N PRO A 67 -8.04 -2.70 -20.30
CA PRO A 67 -7.68 -3.93 -19.61
C PRO A 67 -6.36 -3.76 -18.85
N TYR A 68 -6.24 -4.42 -17.70
CA TYR A 68 -5.01 -4.51 -16.93
C TYR A 68 -4.67 -5.98 -16.61
N GLU A 69 -3.40 -6.20 -16.30
CA GLU A 69 -2.86 -7.46 -15.82
C GLU A 69 -1.87 -7.17 -14.70
N GLU A 70 -2.03 -7.82 -13.56
CA GLU A 70 -1.13 -7.76 -12.41
C GLU A 70 -0.70 -9.17 -12.01
N ILE A 71 0.60 -9.37 -11.82
CA ILE A 71 1.16 -10.62 -11.30
C ILE A 71 1.60 -10.35 -9.86
N TRP A 72 1.00 -11.08 -8.93
CA TRP A 72 1.25 -11.01 -7.50
C TRP A 72 2.11 -12.18 -7.06
N GLU A 73 3.28 -11.88 -6.51
CA GLU A 73 4.17 -12.86 -5.91
C GLU A 73 4.07 -12.78 -4.39
N GLU A 74 3.99 -13.94 -3.73
CA GLU A 74 4.07 -14.02 -2.27
C GLU A 74 5.52 -13.84 -1.82
N GLU A 75 5.73 -13.08 -0.75
CA GLU A 75 7.05 -12.93 -0.14
C GLU A 75 7.10 -13.72 1.16
N ASP A 76 8.14 -14.55 1.30
CA ASP A 76 8.39 -15.28 2.54
C ASP A 76 8.52 -14.30 3.71
N LEU A 77 7.68 -14.51 4.72
CA LEU A 77 7.72 -13.76 5.96
C LEU A 77 8.81 -14.33 6.88
N GLU A 78 9.41 -13.45 7.68
CA GLU A 78 10.27 -13.85 8.79
C GLU A 78 9.45 -14.69 9.80
N GLU A 79 10.03 -15.67 10.48
CA GLU A 79 9.29 -16.55 11.43
C GLU A 79 8.59 -15.76 12.55
N ASP A 80 9.16 -14.62 12.92
CA ASP A 80 8.67 -13.67 13.91
C ASP A 80 7.88 -12.51 13.28
N ALA A 81 7.53 -12.59 11.99
CA ALA A 81 6.75 -11.55 11.34
C ALA A 81 5.44 -11.32 12.09
N ARG A 82 5.11 -10.04 12.28
CA ARG A 82 3.88 -9.58 12.91
C ARG A 82 3.20 -8.54 12.06
N ALA A 83 1.88 -8.48 12.18
CA ALA A 83 1.04 -7.50 11.54
C ALA A 83 0.59 -6.41 12.54
N LEU A 84 0.58 -5.17 12.08
CA LEU A 84 -0.04 -4.05 12.78
C LEU A 84 -0.69 -3.11 11.77
N PHE A 85 -1.98 -2.87 11.94
CA PHE A 85 -2.75 -1.92 11.13
C PHE A 85 -3.36 -0.88 12.06
N ILE A 86 -3.11 0.39 11.76
CA ILE A 86 -3.71 1.52 12.48
C ILE A 86 -4.30 2.53 11.50
N LYS A 87 -5.36 3.21 11.91
CA LYS A 87 -5.90 4.40 11.22
C LYS A 87 -6.03 5.55 12.20
N ASN A 88 -5.90 6.78 11.75
CA ASN A 88 -6.17 7.90 12.65
C ASN A 88 -7.67 8.01 12.92
N ALA A 89 -8.05 8.58 14.07
CA ALA A 89 -9.44 8.66 14.50
C ALA A 89 -10.35 9.45 13.54
N ILE A 90 -9.77 10.35 12.73
CA ILE A 90 -10.50 11.13 11.71
C ILE A 90 -10.67 10.36 10.39
N GLY A 91 -10.02 9.21 10.22
CA GLY A 91 -10.12 8.36 9.03
C GLY A 91 -9.44 8.93 7.79
N SER A 92 -8.52 9.87 7.94
CA SER A 92 -7.81 10.50 6.82
C SER A 92 -6.48 9.81 6.47
N ALA A 93 -5.98 8.94 7.33
CA ALA A 93 -4.71 8.24 7.14
C ALA A 93 -4.74 6.86 7.79
N TRP A 94 -4.00 5.93 7.20
CA TRP A 94 -3.73 4.62 7.78
C TRP A 94 -2.30 4.16 7.52
N TYR A 95 -1.82 3.31 8.41
CA TYR A 95 -0.49 2.73 8.40
C TYR A 95 -0.64 1.23 8.58
N ALA A 96 0.14 0.46 7.84
CA ALA A 96 0.29 -0.96 8.06
C ALA A 96 1.76 -1.34 8.13
N ARG A 97 2.02 -2.34 8.96
CA ARG A 97 3.27 -3.08 9.01
C ARG A 97 2.94 -4.56 8.89
N VAL A 98 3.68 -5.27 8.05
CA VAL A 98 3.71 -6.74 8.05
C VAL A 98 5.17 -7.18 7.96
N GLY A 99 5.65 -7.81 9.03
CA GLY A 99 7.06 -8.20 9.17
C GLY A 99 8.00 -7.00 8.97
N ARG A 100 8.86 -7.09 7.95
CA ARG A 100 9.84 -6.06 7.55
C ARG A 100 9.29 -4.97 6.63
N TRP A 101 8.02 -5.01 6.26
CA TRP A 101 7.41 -4.06 5.33
C TRP A 101 6.50 -3.08 6.06
N GLN A 102 6.51 -1.82 5.60
CA GLN A 102 5.54 -0.81 6.01
C GLN A 102 4.98 -0.08 4.80
N LEU A 103 3.70 0.24 4.89
CA LEU A 103 2.98 1.10 3.96
C LEU A 103 2.18 2.11 4.78
N ALA A 104 2.12 3.35 4.32
CA ALA A 104 1.14 4.29 4.82
C ALA A 104 0.60 5.15 3.70
N MET A 105 -0.64 5.57 3.84
CA MET A 105 -1.27 6.52 2.93
C MET A 105 -2.34 7.33 3.65
N GLY A 106 -2.67 8.46 3.05
CA GLY A 106 -3.72 9.32 3.56
C GLY A 106 -3.92 10.57 2.73
N ARG A 107 -4.57 11.55 3.33
CA ARG A 107 -4.78 12.88 2.75
C ARG A 107 -4.23 13.95 3.67
N MET A 108 -3.59 14.96 3.08
CA MET A 108 -3.06 16.12 3.79
C MET A 108 -4.22 16.95 4.35
N PRO A 109 -4.21 17.35 5.64
CA PRO A 109 -5.31 18.11 6.22
C PRO A 109 -5.56 19.48 5.57
N LYS A 110 -4.51 20.09 4.99
CA LYS A 110 -4.57 21.47 4.46
C LYS A 110 -5.29 21.57 3.12
N ASP A 111 -5.05 20.64 2.21
CA ASP A 111 -5.47 20.72 0.81
C ASP A 111 -6.07 19.40 0.28
N ASN A 112 -6.24 18.41 1.15
CA ASN A 112 -6.76 17.08 0.83
C ASN A 112 -5.91 16.32 -0.21
N ALA A 113 -4.67 16.75 -0.45
CA ALA A 113 -3.75 16.10 -1.36
C ALA A 113 -3.45 14.67 -0.87
N PHE A 114 -3.52 13.72 -1.80
CA PHE A 114 -3.18 12.33 -1.50
C PHE A 114 -1.68 12.18 -1.25
N TRP A 115 -1.33 11.38 -0.26
CA TRP A 115 0.04 10.97 -0.03
C TRP A 115 0.10 9.47 0.26
N ALA A 116 1.18 8.84 -0.17
CA ALA A 116 1.50 7.46 0.18
C ALA A 116 3.01 7.25 0.20
N TRP A 117 3.46 6.26 0.97
CA TRP A 117 4.83 5.81 0.95
C TRP A 117 4.96 4.35 1.37
N GLN A 118 6.07 3.74 0.97
CA GLN A 118 6.46 2.39 1.32
C GLN A 118 7.87 2.38 1.92
N ALA A 119 8.07 1.60 2.97
CA ALA A 119 9.37 1.40 3.60
C ALA A 119 9.64 -0.07 3.87
N ARG A 120 10.93 -0.41 3.97
CA ARG A 120 11.39 -1.74 4.33
C ARG A 120 12.44 -1.65 5.43
N ARG A 121 12.36 -2.54 6.41
CA ARG A 121 13.38 -2.75 7.43
C ARG A 121 14.51 -3.59 6.82
N ASN A 122 15.73 -3.08 6.85
CA ASN A 122 16.91 -3.83 6.41
C ASN A 122 17.67 -4.34 7.63
N LYS A 123 18.09 -5.62 7.59
CA LYS A 123 19.01 -6.16 8.59
C LYS A 123 20.35 -5.47 8.46
N VAL A 124 20.90 -5.02 9.59
CA VAL A 124 22.28 -4.52 9.63
C VAL A 124 23.22 -5.72 9.47
N GLU A 125 24.07 -5.67 8.45
CA GLU A 125 25.01 -6.76 8.17
C GLU A 125 25.95 -6.98 9.37
N GLY A 126 26.03 -8.22 9.86
CA GLY A 126 26.81 -8.59 11.04
C GLY A 126 26.11 -8.37 12.38
N SER A 127 24.89 -7.83 12.39
CA SER A 127 24.08 -7.73 13.60
C SER A 127 23.21 -8.97 13.81
N SER A 128 23.16 -9.46 15.04
CA SER A 128 22.17 -10.45 15.51
C SER A 128 21.03 -9.78 16.29
N ASN A 129 21.03 -8.45 16.37
CA ASN A 129 20.12 -7.69 17.20
C ASN A 129 19.14 -6.89 16.33
N GLU A 130 17.88 -7.30 16.31
CA GLU A 130 16.81 -6.62 15.57
C GLU A 130 16.59 -5.16 15.99
N ALA A 131 17.09 -4.75 17.17
CA ALA A 131 17.06 -3.36 17.59
C ALA A 131 17.87 -2.44 16.65
N GLU A 132 18.88 -2.98 15.96
CA GLU A 132 19.76 -2.25 15.05
C GLU A 132 19.17 -2.10 13.65
N ASP A 133 18.19 -2.91 13.26
CA ASP A 133 17.58 -2.86 11.93
C ASP A 133 16.92 -1.51 11.64
N GLU A 134 17.24 -0.86 10.52
CA GLU A 134 16.70 0.46 10.20
C GLU A 134 15.62 0.42 9.12
N TRP A 135 14.58 1.24 9.32
CA TRP A 135 13.58 1.49 8.29
C TRP A 135 14.19 2.34 7.18
N THR A 136 14.12 1.84 5.95
CA THR A 136 14.51 2.55 4.74
C THR A 136 13.27 2.88 3.94
N LEU A 137 13.03 4.18 3.71
CA LEU A 137 11.98 4.65 2.81
C LEU A 137 12.33 4.30 1.36
N LEU A 138 11.51 3.48 0.73
CA LEU A 138 11.72 3.05 -0.66
C LEU A 138 11.05 4.03 -1.61
N TYR A 139 9.72 4.13 -1.52
CA TYR A 139 8.90 4.93 -2.42
C TYR A 139 8.05 5.92 -1.64
N ALA A 140 7.75 7.06 -2.26
CA ALA A 140 6.83 8.05 -1.74
C ALA A 140 6.21 8.84 -2.90
N THR A 141 4.96 9.25 -2.76
CA THR A 141 4.31 10.16 -3.71
C THR A 141 5.03 11.52 -3.75
N PRO A 142 4.96 12.26 -4.88
CA PRO A 142 5.44 13.62 -4.93
C PRO A 142 4.84 14.49 -3.81
N GLY A 143 5.66 15.32 -3.17
CA GLY A 143 5.23 16.21 -2.08
C GLY A 143 5.38 15.64 -0.66
N VAL A 144 5.70 14.35 -0.51
CA VAL A 144 6.09 13.80 0.80
C VAL A 144 7.50 14.25 1.16
N ASP A 145 7.63 14.99 2.26
CA ASP A 145 8.95 15.28 2.84
C ASP A 145 9.51 14.02 3.51
N ARG A 146 10.46 13.40 2.82
CA ARG A 146 11.12 12.15 3.22
C ARG A 146 11.83 12.24 4.58
N THR A 147 12.17 13.44 5.06
CA THR A 147 12.82 13.63 6.37
C THR A 147 11.83 13.64 7.54
N THR A 148 10.54 13.79 7.24
CA THR A 148 9.47 13.89 8.25
C THR A 148 8.65 12.61 8.39
N VAL A 149 8.87 11.62 7.52
CA VAL A 149 8.17 10.34 7.54
C VAL A 149 8.33 9.69 8.91
N LYS A 150 7.20 9.25 9.45
CA LYS A 150 7.13 8.52 10.72
C LYS A 150 6.90 7.05 10.42
N PHE A 151 7.80 6.18 10.88
CA PHE A 151 7.62 4.73 10.77
C PHE A 151 6.87 4.20 11.98
N LEU A 152 6.05 3.16 11.78
CA LEU A 152 5.52 2.40 12.91
C LEU A 152 6.68 1.81 13.75
N PRO A 153 6.50 1.65 15.07
CA PRO A 153 7.55 1.13 15.95
C PRO A 153 8.15 -0.19 15.48
N LYS A 154 9.48 -0.37 15.68
CA LYS A 154 10.19 -1.63 15.40
C LYS A 154 9.69 -2.78 16.28
N ASN A 155 9.41 -2.48 17.54
CA ASN A 155 8.75 -3.40 18.46
C ASN A 155 7.29 -2.95 18.55
N ILE A 156 6.37 -3.81 18.10
CA ILE A 156 4.93 -3.51 18.20
C ILE A 156 4.60 -3.33 19.69
N PRO A 157 4.10 -2.17 20.12
CA PRO A 157 3.78 -1.94 21.52
C PRO A 157 2.68 -2.89 22.00
N GLU A 158 2.41 -2.92 23.31
CA GLU A 158 1.27 -3.64 23.90
C GLU A 158 -0.09 -2.97 23.58
N TRP A 159 -0.26 -2.53 22.35
CA TRP A 159 -1.52 -2.08 21.79
C TRP A 159 -2.47 -3.26 21.66
N GLN A 160 -3.76 -2.99 21.81
CA GLN A 160 -4.82 -4.00 21.70
C GLN A 160 -5.64 -3.72 20.45
N GLU A 161 -6.00 -4.76 19.71
CA GLU A 161 -6.95 -4.62 18.60
C GLU A 161 -8.26 -3.99 19.09
N GLY A 162 -8.81 -3.06 18.31
CA GLY A 162 -10.01 -2.29 18.66
C GLY A 162 -9.79 -1.18 19.69
N SER A 163 -8.55 -0.98 20.19
CA SER A 163 -8.24 0.12 21.10
C SER A 163 -7.82 1.39 20.34
N ALA A 164 -7.96 2.53 21.02
CA ALA A 164 -7.41 3.80 20.56
C ALA A 164 -6.11 4.11 21.31
N VAL A 165 -5.08 4.54 20.58
CA VAL A 165 -3.73 4.78 21.09
C VAL A 165 -3.23 6.15 20.65
N GLU A 166 -2.48 6.82 21.52
CA GLU A 166 -1.79 8.06 21.14
C GLU A 166 -0.44 7.73 20.50
N TRP A 167 -0.22 8.21 19.28
CA TRP A 167 1.02 8.02 18.55
C TRP A 167 1.31 9.23 17.67
N ASN A 168 2.54 9.76 17.77
CA ASN A 168 2.96 11.01 17.12
C ASN A 168 2.06 12.21 17.39
N GLY A 169 1.47 12.29 18.59
CA GLY A 169 0.58 13.39 19.00
C GLY A 169 -0.81 13.35 18.36
N GLU A 170 -1.18 12.23 17.76
CA GLU A 170 -2.51 11.98 17.19
C GLU A 170 -3.13 10.73 17.82
N LEU A 171 -4.45 10.63 17.76
CA LEU A 171 -5.20 9.45 18.20
C LEU A 171 -5.40 8.48 17.03
N TRP A 172 -5.06 7.22 17.25
CA TRP A 172 -5.12 6.15 16.25
C TRP A 172 -5.93 4.97 16.77
N ASP A 173 -6.81 4.43 15.94
CA ASP A 173 -7.47 3.15 16.19
C ASP A 173 -6.59 2.01 15.71
N VAL A 174 -6.39 1.00 16.56
CA VAL A 174 -5.73 -0.25 16.20
C VAL A 174 -6.75 -1.14 15.52
N ILE A 175 -6.62 -1.29 14.21
CA ILE A 175 -7.57 -2.07 13.39
C ILE A 175 -7.28 -3.56 13.53
N GLU A 176 -6.00 -3.92 13.49
CA GLU A 176 -5.54 -5.30 13.55
C GLU A 176 -4.15 -5.33 14.20
N LYS A 177 -3.92 -6.34 15.04
CA LYS A 177 -2.60 -6.64 15.58
C LYS A 177 -2.44 -8.14 15.73
N ASP A 178 -1.44 -8.68 15.05
CA ASP A 178 -0.99 -10.05 15.27
C ASP A 178 0.08 -10.10 16.37
N GLY A 179 -0.01 -11.10 17.25
CA GLY A 179 0.71 -11.21 18.52
C GLY A 179 2.02 -11.97 18.45
#